data_AF-A0A315TB17-F1
#
_entry.id   AF-A0A315TB17-F1
#
_cell.length_a   1.000
_cell.length_b   1.000
_cell.length_c   1.000
_cell.angle_alpha   90.00
_cell.angle_beta   90.00
_cell.angle_gamma   90.00
#
_symmetry.space_group_name_H-M   'P 1'
#
loop_
_entity.id
_entity.type
_entity.pdbx_description
1 polymer ?
#
loop_
_entity_poly.entity_id
_entity_poly.type
_entity_poly.pdbx_seq_one_letter_code
_entity_poly.pdbx_strand_id
1 'polypeptide(L)'
;MLYQKNWAKAWLAFGLIWFLAAIALAPSNKLYQQGMILFMWLPTLLVAWSARRVLVDAWQRQPALWGALALFFVWGALSMAWSNNQEFWREGKRLLYILVFLLAFPIMGQLGTARIRQLLRIGSVLLAIAALISIVRFYGVQAMPLVTRLEGIGEISHPILGAYVVGTAALLLLYDLPRQHALRLGWLLALACLALFVALSQSRGAVLALVIPVILAPLWFRDRHSQLMALLAVVSTGLAFYAVYDLIALRGSSFRPEIFRSTLHMISEHPWGGLGLGAYYKVEAAGMQFDHTHNMFTHAAVELGLPGMLLWIAVWLFTLAEIVRARDTVFGKMLLCLWIYSTMAMQFDAASLTTTPRAEWFVSWLPVALVMLLPWMRAENDACGKISGST
;
A
#
# COMPACT_ATOMS: atom_id res chain seq x y z
N MET A 1 -19.35 -9.42 23.27
CA MET A 1 -19.12 -7.95 23.12
C MET A 1 -19.53 -7.50 21.72
N LEU A 2 -19.83 -6.21 21.49
CA LEU A 2 -20.40 -5.72 20.22
C LEU A 2 -19.50 -6.02 19.00
N TYR A 3 -18.17 -5.84 19.13
CA TYR A 3 -17.20 -6.20 18.09
C TYR A 3 -17.14 -7.71 17.73
N GLN A 4 -17.63 -8.58 18.61
CA GLN A 4 -17.62 -10.03 18.37
C GLN A 4 -18.85 -10.49 17.58
N LYS A 5 -19.88 -9.65 17.44
CA LYS A 5 -21.10 -10.00 16.72
C LYS A 5 -20.78 -10.20 15.23
N ASN A 6 -21.42 -11.20 14.61
CA ASN A 6 -21.16 -11.57 13.22
C ASN A 6 -21.43 -10.42 12.24
N TRP A 7 -22.44 -9.58 12.50
CA TRP A 7 -22.74 -8.43 11.66
C TRP A 7 -21.61 -7.39 11.68
N ALA A 8 -21.00 -7.13 12.84
CA ALA A 8 -19.90 -6.17 12.95
C ALA A 8 -18.64 -6.67 12.23
N LYS A 9 -18.34 -7.97 12.40
CA LYS A 9 -17.28 -8.67 11.68
C LYS A 9 -17.47 -8.63 10.16
N ALA A 10 -18.70 -8.90 9.69
CA ALA A 10 -19.04 -8.85 8.28
C ALA A 10 -18.97 -7.43 7.71
N TRP A 11 -19.40 -6.43 8.48
CA TRP A 11 -19.37 -5.02 8.07
C TRP A 11 -17.94 -4.53 7.87
N LEU A 12 -17.03 -4.79 8.83
CA LEU A 12 -15.61 -4.46 8.67
C LEU A 12 -14.94 -5.25 7.53
N ALA A 13 -15.28 -6.53 7.37
CA ALA A 13 -14.79 -7.34 6.26
C ALA A 13 -15.20 -6.76 4.90
N PHE A 14 -16.43 -6.27 4.78
CA PHE A 14 -16.90 -5.56 3.60
C PHE A 14 -16.17 -4.22 3.42
N GLY A 15 -15.89 -3.50 4.50
CA GLY A 15 -15.04 -2.30 4.48
C GLY A 15 -13.66 -2.55 3.88
N LEU A 16 -13.01 -3.67 4.20
CA LEU A 16 -11.72 -4.03 3.60
C LEU A 16 -11.85 -4.30 2.10
N ILE A 17 -12.89 -5.01 1.66
CA ILE A 17 -13.14 -5.23 0.24
C ILE A 17 -13.41 -3.89 -0.47
N TRP A 18 -14.20 -3.01 0.15
CA TRP A 18 -14.49 -1.68 -0.38
C TRP A 18 -13.21 -0.87 -0.56
N PHE A 19 -12.35 -0.80 0.48
CA PHE A 19 -11.05 -0.14 0.39
C PHE A 19 -10.23 -0.65 -0.79
N LEU A 20 -10.12 -1.98 -0.94
CA LEU A 20 -9.28 -2.58 -1.98
C LEU A 20 -9.84 -2.40 -3.39
N ALA A 21 -11.14 -2.61 -3.59
CA ALA A 21 -11.74 -2.73 -4.92
C ALA A 21 -12.41 -1.45 -5.40
N ALA A 22 -13.06 -0.70 -4.49
CA ALA A 22 -13.85 0.47 -4.87
C ALA A 22 -12.99 1.65 -5.29
N ILE A 23 -11.69 1.66 -4.98
CA ILE A 23 -10.74 2.65 -5.54
C ILE A 23 -10.80 2.67 -7.09
N ALA A 24 -10.96 1.50 -7.72
CA ALA A 24 -11.04 1.38 -9.17
C ALA A 24 -12.49 1.28 -9.67
N LEU A 25 -13.35 0.56 -8.94
CA LEU A 25 -14.70 0.22 -9.39
C LEU A 25 -15.78 1.22 -8.97
N ALA A 26 -15.51 2.11 -8.01
CA ALA A 26 -16.50 3.13 -7.64
C ALA A 26 -16.70 4.12 -8.80
N PRO A 27 -17.93 4.57 -9.07
CA PRO A 27 -18.20 5.52 -10.14
C PRO A 27 -17.54 6.90 -9.95
N SER A 28 -17.19 7.27 -8.72
CA SER A 28 -16.50 8.52 -8.40
C SER A 28 -15.70 8.41 -7.10
N ASN A 29 -14.67 9.26 -6.95
CA ASN A 29 -13.93 9.41 -5.70
C ASN A 29 -14.87 9.69 -4.52
N LYS A 30 -15.88 10.54 -4.73
CA LYS A 30 -16.85 10.89 -3.69
C LYS A 30 -17.55 9.65 -3.12
N LEU A 31 -18.03 8.76 -4.00
CA LEU A 31 -18.66 7.51 -3.57
C LEU A 31 -17.66 6.57 -2.89
N TYR A 32 -16.43 6.49 -3.41
CA TYR A 32 -15.37 5.72 -2.77
C TYR A 32 -15.12 6.19 -1.32
N GLN A 33 -14.94 7.50 -1.10
CA GLN A 33 -14.75 8.06 0.24
C GLN A 33 -15.99 7.89 1.14
N GLN A 34 -17.20 8.06 0.61
CA GLN A 34 -18.43 7.83 1.38
C GLN A 34 -18.56 6.39 1.84
N GLY A 35 -18.20 5.42 0.99
CA GLY A 35 -18.15 4.02 1.38
C GLY A 35 -17.03 3.72 2.38
N MET A 36 -15.88 4.41 2.32
CA MET A 36 -14.86 4.32 3.37
C MET A 36 -15.40 4.77 4.73
N ILE A 37 -16.15 5.88 4.76
CA ILE A 37 -16.85 6.33 5.97
C ILE A 37 -17.82 5.27 6.46
N LEU A 38 -18.71 4.78 5.59
CA LEU A 38 -19.81 3.90 5.95
C LEU A 38 -19.35 2.49 6.34
N PHE A 39 -18.37 1.92 5.62
CA PHE A 39 -18.00 0.51 5.73
C PHE A 39 -16.70 0.26 6.51
N MET A 40 -15.84 1.26 6.65
CA MET A 40 -14.58 1.12 7.39
C MET A 40 -14.58 1.96 8.67
N TRP A 41 -14.74 3.28 8.58
CA TRP A 41 -14.54 4.15 9.73
C TRP A 41 -15.69 4.10 10.75
N LEU A 42 -16.94 4.20 10.28
CA LEU A 42 -18.12 4.16 11.15
C LEU A 42 -18.20 2.87 11.98
N PRO A 43 -18.14 1.65 11.39
CA PRO A 43 -18.18 0.43 12.20
C PRO A 43 -16.99 0.33 13.15
N THR A 44 -15.79 0.78 12.76
CA THR A 44 -14.62 0.80 13.64
C THR A 44 -14.88 1.65 14.89
N LEU A 45 -15.40 2.88 14.72
CA LEU A 45 -15.72 3.77 15.83
C LEU A 45 -16.82 3.20 16.74
N LEU A 46 -17.88 2.64 16.15
CA LEU A 46 -18.98 2.03 16.90
C LEU A 46 -18.52 0.86 17.77
N VAL A 47 -17.59 0.04 17.27
CA VAL A 47 -17.13 -1.15 18.00
C VAL A 47 -15.91 -0.88 18.87
N ALA A 48 -15.18 0.22 18.67
CA ALA A 48 -13.90 0.55 19.33
C ALA A 48 -13.97 0.43 20.86
N TRP A 49 -15.00 1.02 21.50
CA TRP A 49 -15.15 0.95 22.96
C TRP A 49 -15.35 -0.49 23.47
N SER A 50 -16.15 -1.26 22.74
CA SER A 50 -16.36 -2.68 23.06
C SER A 50 -15.10 -3.52 22.80
N ALA A 51 -14.26 -3.10 21.86
CA ALA A 51 -12.99 -3.71 21.48
C ALA A 51 -11.78 -3.14 22.24
N ARG A 52 -11.97 -2.28 23.25
CA ARG A 52 -10.87 -1.61 23.97
C ARG A 52 -9.80 -2.56 24.51
N ARG A 53 -10.21 -3.77 24.96
CA ARG A 53 -9.25 -4.80 25.41
C ARG A 53 -8.38 -5.28 24.25
N VAL A 54 -8.96 -5.51 23.08
CA VAL A 54 -8.22 -5.87 21.86
C VAL A 54 -7.25 -4.76 21.45
N LEU A 55 -7.64 -3.49 21.57
CA LEU A 55 -6.78 -2.34 21.27
C LEU A 55 -5.63 -2.18 22.27
N VAL A 56 -5.89 -2.39 23.56
CA VAL A 56 -4.86 -2.41 24.60
C VAL A 56 -3.90 -3.58 24.36
N ASP A 57 -4.42 -4.77 24.04
CA ASP A 57 -3.61 -5.93 23.68
C ASP A 57 -2.76 -5.63 22.42
N ALA A 58 -3.30 -4.90 21.44
CA ALA A 58 -2.58 -4.46 20.24
C ALA A 58 -1.35 -3.62 20.63
N TRP A 59 -1.56 -2.63 21.49
CA TRP A 59 -0.52 -1.76 22.00
C TRP A 59 0.56 -2.57 22.73
N GLN A 60 0.15 -3.48 23.62
CA GLN A 60 1.08 -4.30 24.40
C GLN A 60 1.89 -5.27 23.54
N ARG A 61 1.31 -5.82 22.47
CA ARG A 61 2.00 -6.77 21.59
C ARG A 61 2.91 -6.09 20.55
N GLN A 62 2.62 -4.85 20.17
CA GLN A 62 3.41 -4.09 19.19
C GLN A 62 3.75 -2.67 19.70
N PRO A 63 4.37 -2.52 20.88
CA PRO A 63 4.48 -1.22 21.55
C PRO A 63 5.32 -0.22 20.78
N ALA A 64 6.39 -0.68 20.12
CA ALA A 64 7.27 0.19 19.34
C ALA A 64 6.57 0.77 18.10
N LEU A 65 5.82 -0.05 17.36
CA LEU A 65 5.07 0.40 16.18
C LEU A 65 3.97 1.40 16.57
N TRP A 66 3.18 1.07 17.59
CA TRP A 66 2.13 1.97 18.07
C TRP A 66 2.67 3.26 18.68
N GLY A 67 3.78 3.18 19.42
CA GLY A 67 4.47 4.36 19.95
C GLY A 67 4.98 5.28 18.84
N ALA A 68 5.60 4.72 17.80
CA ALA A 68 6.05 5.49 16.64
C ALA A 68 4.88 6.13 15.88
N LEU A 69 3.78 5.40 15.69
CA LEU A 69 2.55 5.94 15.09
C LEU A 69 1.98 7.09 15.92
N ALA A 70 1.87 6.92 17.24
CA ALA A 70 1.36 7.94 18.13
C ALA A 70 2.22 9.21 18.08
N LEU A 71 3.54 9.07 18.14
CA LEU A 71 4.47 10.20 18.03
C LEU A 71 4.38 10.86 16.65
N PHE A 72 4.27 10.09 15.57
CA PHE A 72 4.09 10.61 14.21
C PHE A 72 2.80 11.42 14.09
N PHE A 73 1.68 10.92 14.61
CA PHE A 73 0.40 11.65 14.59
C PHE A 73 0.41 12.90 15.46
N VAL A 74 1.01 12.82 16.66
CA VAL A 74 1.16 13.99 17.55
C VAL A 74 2.02 15.05 16.88
N TRP A 75 3.15 14.66 16.30
CA TRP A 75 4.02 15.58 15.57
C TRP A 75 3.31 16.20 14.36
N GLY A 76 2.61 15.39 13.57
CA GLY A 76 1.78 15.86 12.45
C GLY A 76 0.75 16.89 12.90
N ALA A 77 0.02 16.62 13.99
CA ALA A 77 -0.97 17.54 14.55
C ALA A 77 -0.35 18.83 15.08
N LEU A 78 0.80 18.75 15.78
CA LEU A 78 1.54 19.92 16.23
C LEU A 78 2.01 20.77 15.04
N SER A 79 2.48 20.13 13.97
CA SER A 79 2.99 20.83 12.78
C SER A 79 1.95 21.64 12.02
N MET A 80 0.67 21.36 12.24
CA MET A 80 -0.41 22.18 11.71
C MET A 80 -0.42 23.59 12.31
N ALA A 81 0.17 23.81 13.49
CA ALA A 81 0.22 25.13 14.13
C ALA A 81 1.11 26.15 13.38
N TRP A 82 2.05 25.67 12.57
CA TRP A 82 2.91 26.51 11.73
C TRP A 82 2.74 26.23 10.22
N SER A 83 1.71 25.45 9.84
CA SER A 83 1.39 25.20 8.45
C SER A 83 0.89 26.46 7.75
N ASN A 84 1.31 26.67 6.50
CA ASN A 84 0.81 27.77 5.66
C ASN A 84 -0.63 27.54 5.16
N ASN A 85 -1.19 26.34 5.38
CA ASN A 85 -2.53 25.98 4.96
C ASN A 85 -3.57 26.38 6.01
N GLN A 86 -4.56 27.18 5.59
CA GLN A 86 -5.63 27.66 6.47
C GLN A 86 -6.70 26.60 6.78
N GLU A 87 -6.66 25.44 6.12
CA GLU A 87 -7.66 24.37 6.30
C GLU A 87 -7.33 23.39 7.44
N PHE A 88 -7.05 23.92 8.64
CA PHE A 88 -6.69 23.14 9.83
C PHE A 88 -7.65 21.96 10.08
N TRP A 89 -8.95 22.20 10.02
CA TRP A 89 -9.96 21.16 10.26
C TRP A 89 -9.92 20.01 9.24
N ARG A 90 -9.54 20.30 8.00
CA ARG A 90 -9.47 19.28 6.94
C ARG A 90 -8.29 18.35 7.16
N GLU A 91 -7.11 18.88 7.48
CA GLU A 91 -5.91 18.07 7.68
C GLU A 91 -6.01 17.24 8.97
N GLY A 92 -6.58 17.81 10.04
CA GLY A 92 -6.87 17.06 11.28
C GLY A 92 -7.81 15.88 11.06
N LYS A 93 -8.84 16.05 10.22
CA LYS A 93 -9.73 14.94 9.81
C LYS A 93 -8.98 13.84 9.07
N ARG A 94 -8.02 14.17 8.21
CA ARG A 94 -7.26 13.17 7.45
C ARG A 94 -6.36 12.33 8.37
N LEU A 95 -5.71 12.95 9.36
CA LEU A 95 -4.98 12.20 10.40
C LEU A 95 -5.90 11.25 11.16
N LEU A 96 -7.10 11.71 11.52
CA LEU A 96 -8.11 10.87 12.16
C LEU A 96 -8.55 9.71 11.26
N TYR A 97 -8.72 9.93 9.96
CA TYR A 97 -9.06 8.88 9.00
C TYR A 97 -8.00 7.79 8.92
N ILE A 98 -6.71 8.16 8.93
CA ILE A 98 -5.62 7.19 8.97
C ILE A 98 -5.65 6.43 10.29
N LEU A 99 -5.77 7.12 11.42
CA LEU A 99 -5.82 6.48 12.74
C LEU A 99 -6.97 5.47 12.84
N VAL A 100 -8.19 5.86 12.46
CA VAL A 100 -9.36 4.97 12.49
C VAL A 100 -9.19 3.81 11.49
N PHE A 101 -8.59 4.05 10.33
CA PHE A 101 -8.25 2.96 9.39
C PHE A 101 -7.30 1.95 10.03
N LEU A 102 -6.22 2.40 10.68
CA LEU A 102 -5.26 1.52 11.36
C LEU A 102 -5.89 0.76 12.53
N LEU A 103 -6.76 1.40 13.32
CA LEU A 103 -7.49 0.77 14.43
C LEU A 103 -8.43 -0.35 13.97
N ALA A 104 -8.92 -0.31 12.73
CA ALA A 104 -9.81 -1.34 12.20
C ALA A 104 -9.12 -2.71 12.13
N PHE A 105 -7.80 -2.76 11.90
CA PHE A 105 -7.08 -3.99 11.63
C PHE A 105 -6.94 -4.89 12.88
N PRO A 106 -6.44 -4.43 14.03
CA PRO A 106 -6.46 -5.22 15.27
C PRO A 106 -7.85 -5.81 15.60
N ILE A 107 -8.91 -5.04 15.35
CA ILE A 107 -10.29 -5.49 15.56
C ILE A 107 -10.67 -6.59 14.56
N MET A 108 -10.30 -6.42 13.29
CA MET A 108 -10.45 -7.44 12.24
C MET A 108 -9.58 -8.68 12.46
N GLY A 109 -8.52 -8.62 13.30
CA GLY A 109 -7.70 -9.77 13.67
C GLY A 109 -8.52 -10.94 14.23
N GLN A 110 -9.71 -10.66 14.78
CA GLN A 110 -10.68 -11.64 15.28
C GLN A 110 -11.43 -12.42 14.18
N LEU A 111 -11.20 -12.11 12.90
CA LEU A 111 -11.73 -12.85 11.76
C LEU A 111 -10.93 -14.13 11.46
N GLY A 112 -9.69 -14.22 11.97
CA GLY A 112 -8.76 -15.31 11.70
C GLY A 112 -8.00 -15.14 10.39
N THR A 113 -6.83 -15.78 10.32
CA THR A 113 -5.88 -15.59 9.21
C THR A 113 -6.46 -16.01 7.86
N ALA A 114 -7.18 -17.13 7.82
CA ALA A 114 -7.79 -17.66 6.61
C ALA A 114 -8.80 -16.68 6.00
N ARG A 115 -9.64 -16.05 6.84
CA ARG A 115 -10.67 -15.11 6.38
C ARG A 115 -10.07 -13.81 5.88
N ILE A 116 -9.05 -13.27 6.56
CA ILE A 116 -8.33 -12.09 6.06
C ILE A 116 -7.72 -12.37 4.69
N ARG A 117 -7.02 -13.50 4.52
CA ARG A 117 -6.44 -13.88 3.21
C ARG A 117 -7.52 -14.00 2.13
N GLN A 118 -8.67 -14.56 2.46
CA GLN A 118 -9.81 -14.62 1.54
C GLN A 118 -10.29 -13.23 1.12
N LEU A 119 -10.40 -12.28 2.05
CA LEU A 119 -10.80 -10.90 1.73
C LEU A 119 -9.78 -10.20 0.83
N LEU A 120 -8.48 -10.36 1.10
CA LEU A 120 -7.40 -9.84 0.26
C LEU A 120 -7.43 -10.45 -1.15
N ARG A 121 -7.69 -11.76 -1.26
CA ARG A 121 -7.88 -12.45 -2.54
C ARG A 121 -9.07 -11.88 -3.31
N ILE A 122 -10.22 -11.74 -2.66
CA ILE A 122 -11.43 -11.17 -3.29
C ILE A 122 -11.14 -9.74 -3.79
N GLY A 123 -10.53 -8.89 -2.96
CA GLY A 123 -10.13 -7.55 -3.38
C GLY A 123 -9.17 -7.55 -4.57
N SER A 124 -8.20 -8.47 -4.57
CA SER A 124 -7.23 -8.59 -5.68
C SER A 124 -7.87 -9.07 -6.99
N VAL A 125 -8.83 -10.00 -6.91
CA VAL A 125 -9.60 -10.46 -8.08
C VAL A 125 -10.50 -9.35 -8.62
N LEU A 126 -11.14 -8.56 -7.75
CA LEU A 126 -11.93 -7.41 -8.19
C LEU A 126 -11.07 -6.34 -8.86
N LEU A 127 -9.85 -6.10 -8.36
CA LEU A 127 -8.87 -5.24 -9.04
C LEU A 127 -8.40 -5.82 -10.37
N ALA A 128 -8.29 -7.15 -10.50
CA ALA A 128 -7.98 -7.79 -11.78
C ALA A 128 -9.09 -7.58 -12.82
N ILE A 129 -10.36 -7.62 -12.38
CA ILE A 129 -11.51 -7.27 -13.22
C ILE A 129 -11.43 -5.80 -13.62
N ALA A 130 -11.15 -4.89 -12.68
CA ALA A 130 -11.00 -3.47 -12.97
C ALA A 130 -9.85 -3.19 -13.95
N ALA A 131 -8.74 -3.92 -13.83
CA ALA A 131 -7.61 -3.87 -14.74
C ALA A 131 -8.01 -4.33 -16.16
N LEU A 132 -8.73 -5.45 -16.28
CA LEU A 132 -9.25 -5.92 -17.56
C LEU A 132 -10.20 -4.91 -18.20
N ILE A 133 -11.16 -4.37 -17.45
CA ILE A 133 -12.08 -3.33 -17.93
C ILE A 133 -11.29 -2.11 -18.42
N SER A 134 -10.26 -1.69 -17.69
CA SER A 134 -9.39 -0.58 -18.07
C SER A 134 -8.70 -0.83 -19.41
N ILE A 135 -8.07 -1.99 -19.57
CA ILE A 135 -7.35 -2.37 -20.79
C ILE A 135 -8.31 -2.42 -21.99
N VAL A 136 -9.45 -3.08 -21.85
CA VAL A 136 -10.46 -3.20 -22.91
C VAL A 136 -11.04 -1.83 -23.26
N ARG A 137 -11.35 -0.99 -22.27
CA ARG A 137 -11.88 0.36 -22.51
C ARG A 137 -10.86 1.25 -23.23
N PHE A 138 -9.61 1.26 -22.79
CA PHE A 138 -8.59 2.19 -23.29
C PHE A 138 -8.05 1.78 -24.67
N TYR A 139 -7.66 0.52 -24.84
CA TYR A 139 -7.09 0.06 -26.11
C TYR A 139 -8.15 -0.50 -27.07
N GLY A 140 -9.21 -1.13 -26.56
CA GLY A 140 -10.26 -1.73 -27.38
C GLY A 140 -11.32 -0.71 -27.81
N VAL A 141 -11.96 -0.05 -26.84
CA VAL A 141 -13.10 0.86 -27.11
C VAL A 141 -12.64 2.24 -27.57
N GLN A 142 -11.66 2.83 -26.90
CA GLN A 142 -11.11 4.14 -27.28
C GLN A 142 -10.07 4.04 -28.41
N ALA A 143 -9.71 2.82 -28.82
CA ALA A 143 -8.76 2.53 -29.90
C ALA A 143 -7.41 3.27 -29.77
N MET A 144 -6.95 3.49 -28.52
CA MET A 144 -5.67 4.14 -28.29
C MET A 144 -4.50 3.28 -28.79
N PRO A 145 -3.42 3.86 -29.33
CA PRO A 145 -2.22 3.11 -29.69
C PRO A 145 -1.55 2.46 -28.46
N LEU A 146 -1.00 1.25 -28.61
CA LEU A 146 -0.26 0.55 -27.53
C LEU A 146 0.97 1.31 -27.02
N VAL A 147 1.48 2.25 -27.82
CA VAL A 147 2.58 3.16 -27.41
C VAL A 147 2.14 4.18 -26.37
N THR A 148 0.83 4.43 -26.23
CA THR A 148 0.26 5.31 -25.21
C THR A 148 0.13 4.57 -23.89
N ARG A 149 0.47 5.24 -22.78
CA ARG A 149 0.32 4.69 -21.43
C ARG A 149 -1.14 4.42 -21.12
N LEU A 150 -1.42 3.26 -20.54
CA LEU A 150 -2.76 2.90 -20.09
C LEU A 150 -3.25 3.86 -19.00
N GLU A 151 -4.43 4.44 -19.24
CA GLU A 151 -5.20 5.13 -18.21
C GLU A 151 -6.30 4.19 -17.69
N GLY A 152 -6.29 3.92 -16.39
CA GLY A 152 -7.27 3.07 -15.74
C GLY A 152 -8.66 3.69 -15.58
N ILE A 153 -9.61 2.91 -15.06
CA ILE A 153 -10.92 3.41 -14.61
C ILE A 153 -10.86 3.93 -13.15
N GLY A 154 -11.83 4.75 -12.75
CA GLY A 154 -11.91 5.24 -11.37
C GLY A 154 -10.65 5.99 -10.93
N GLU A 155 -10.22 5.78 -9.69
CA GLU A 155 -9.02 6.42 -9.12
C GLU A 155 -7.72 5.72 -9.51
N ILE A 156 -7.77 4.60 -10.26
CA ILE A 156 -6.58 4.01 -10.90
C ILE A 156 -6.33 4.56 -12.32
N SER A 157 -7.00 5.66 -12.68
CA SER A 157 -6.84 6.35 -13.96
C SER A 157 -5.45 6.91 -14.19
N HIS A 158 -4.79 7.40 -13.13
CA HIS A 158 -3.42 7.85 -13.22
C HIS A 158 -2.48 6.64 -13.48
N PRO A 159 -1.71 6.59 -14.59
CA PRO A 159 -0.98 5.38 -14.99
C PRO A 159 -0.02 4.83 -13.92
N ILE A 160 0.75 5.71 -13.25
CA ILE A 160 1.76 5.29 -12.27
C ILE A 160 1.12 4.86 -10.94
N LEU A 161 0.34 5.75 -10.32
CA LEU A 161 -0.39 5.47 -9.09
C LEU A 161 -1.35 4.27 -9.22
N GLY A 162 -2.06 4.15 -10.35
CA GLY A 162 -2.89 3.00 -10.67
C GLY A 162 -2.08 1.71 -10.74
N ALA A 163 -0.90 1.73 -11.37
CA ALA A 163 0.00 0.59 -11.38
C ALA A 163 0.47 0.21 -9.97
N TYR A 164 0.62 1.16 -9.05
CA TYR A 164 0.97 0.83 -7.67
C TYR A 164 -0.13 0.05 -6.95
N VAL A 165 -1.38 0.48 -7.08
CA VAL A 165 -2.56 -0.23 -6.51
C VAL A 165 -2.65 -1.64 -7.09
N VAL A 166 -2.57 -1.75 -8.41
CA VAL A 166 -2.68 -3.03 -9.14
C VAL A 166 -1.50 -3.96 -8.81
N GLY A 167 -0.28 -3.43 -8.67
CA GLY A 167 0.89 -4.21 -8.29
C GLY A 167 0.82 -4.74 -6.85
N THR A 168 0.22 -3.98 -5.91
CA THR A 168 -0.10 -4.50 -4.58
C THR A 168 -1.02 -5.73 -4.66
N ALA A 169 -2.09 -5.65 -5.45
CA ALA A 169 -2.99 -6.78 -5.68
C ALA A 169 -2.29 -7.97 -6.36
N ALA A 170 -1.42 -7.70 -7.33
CA ALA A 170 -0.64 -8.73 -8.01
C ALA A 170 0.23 -9.53 -7.02
N LEU A 171 0.95 -8.84 -6.12
CA LEU A 171 1.79 -9.50 -5.12
C LEU A 171 0.98 -10.30 -4.09
N LEU A 172 -0.14 -9.75 -3.62
CA LEU A 172 -1.01 -10.46 -2.67
C LEU A 172 -1.60 -11.72 -3.31
N LEU A 173 -1.98 -11.65 -4.59
CA LEU A 173 -2.55 -12.80 -5.30
C LEU A 173 -1.48 -13.83 -5.69
N LEU A 174 -0.27 -13.39 -6.08
CA LEU A 174 0.82 -14.25 -6.56
C LEU A 174 1.21 -15.32 -5.54
N TYR A 175 1.25 -14.97 -4.25
CA TYR A 175 1.64 -15.90 -3.19
C TYR A 175 0.45 -16.57 -2.50
N ASP A 176 -0.76 -16.40 -3.02
CA ASP A 176 -2.00 -17.00 -2.53
C ASP A 176 -2.54 -18.08 -3.48
N LEU A 177 -1.66 -18.99 -3.88
CA LEU A 177 -1.96 -20.06 -4.85
C LEU A 177 -3.14 -20.95 -4.39
N PRO A 178 -4.21 -21.07 -5.20
CA PRO A 178 -5.33 -21.95 -4.87
C PRO A 178 -4.93 -23.43 -4.82
N ARG A 179 -5.37 -24.14 -3.77
CA ARG A 179 -5.16 -25.59 -3.64
C ARG A 179 -5.91 -26.37 -4.73
N GLN A 180 -7.14 -25.96 -5.03
CA GLN A 180 -7.99 -26.59 -6.03
C GLN A 180 -7.50 -26.26 -7.44
N HIS A 181 -7.21 -27.28 -8.25
CA HIS A 181 -6.70 -27.13 -9.61
C HIS A 181 -7.65 -26.35 -10.52
N ALA A 182 -8.97 -26.53 -10.36
CA ALA A 182 -9.98 -25.81 -11.14
C ALA A 182 -9.89 -24.28 -10.99
N LEU A 183 -9.47 -23.80 -9.82
CA LEU A 183 -9.36 -22.36 -9.54
C LEU A 183 -8.03 -21.76 -10.03
N ARG A 184 -7.05 -22.58 -10.44
CA ARG A 184 -5.74 -22.10 -10.88
C ARG A 184 -5.80 -21.35 -12.20
N LEU A 185 -6.70 -21.72 -13.11
CA LEU A 185 -6.90 -20.98 -14.36
C LEU A 185 -7.40 -19.56 -14.07
N GLY A 186 -8.43 -19.42 -13.24
CA GLY A 186 -8.95 -18.10 -12.85
C GLY A 186 -7.90 -17.24 -12.12
N TRP A 187 -7.11 -17.87 -11.25
CA TRP A 187 -5.98 -17.20 -10.59
C TRP A 187 -4.91 -16.72 -11.59
N LEU A 188 -4.55 -17.55 -12.57
CA LEU A 188 -3.56 -17.21 -13.60
C LEU A 188 -4.07 -16.10 -14.51
N LEU A 189 -5.34 -16.14 -14.92
CA LEU A 189 -5.98 -15.08 -15.71
C LEU A 189 -6.03 -13.75 -14.94
N ALA A 190 -6.37 -13.79 -13.65
CA ALA A 190 -6.38 -12.60 -12.81
C ALA A 190 -4.96 -12.01 -12.68
N LEU A 191 -3.95 -12.83 -12.42
CA LEU A 191 -2.55 -12.38 -12.40
C LEU A 191 -2.09 -11.80 -13.74
N ALA A 192 -2.47 -12.44 -14.85
CA ALA A 192 -2.13 -11.95 -16.18
C ALA A 192 -2.74 -10.56 -16.42
N CYS A 193 -4.00 -10.33 -16.04
CA CYS A 193 -4.65 -9.02 -16.15
C CYS A 193 -3.94 -7.95 -15.31
N LEU A 194 -3.61 -8.27 -14.05
CA LEU A 194 -2.90 -7.36 -13.15
C LEU A 194 -1.50 -7.03 -13.68
N ALA A 195 -0.73 -8.04 -14.09
CA ALA A 195 0.61 -7.86 -14.64
C ALA A 195 0.60 -7.07 -15.95
N LEU A 196 -0.37 -7.34 -16.84
CA LEU A 196 -0.53 -6.63 -18.09
C LEU A 196 -0.88 -5.15 -17.87
N PHE A 197 -1.74 -4.83 -16.90
CA PHE A 197 -2.01 -3.44 -16.54
C PHE A 197 -0.75 -2.72 -16.06
N VAL A 198 0.03 -3.34 -15.17
CA VAL A 198 1.30 -2.76 -14.70
C VAL A 198 2.26 -2.54 -15.86
N ALA A 199 2.38 -3.49 -16.79
CA ALA A 199 3.23 -3.35 -17.97
C ALA A 199 2.74 -2.22 -18.91
N LEU A 200 1.44 -2.15 -19.19
CA LEU A 200 0.82 -1.15 -20.07
C LEU A 200 0.77 0.26 -19.46
N SER A 201 0.96 0.39 -18.15
CA SER A 201 1.23 1.70 -17.53
C SER A 201 2.51 2.36 -18.06
N GLN A 202 3.42 1.54 -18.62
CA GLN A 202 4.78 1.90 -19.06
C GLN A 202 5.59 2.67 -18.00
N SER A 203 5.27 2.47 -16.72
CA SER A 203 6.03 3.02 -15.60
C SER A 203 7.19 2.10 -15.25
N ARG A 204 8.41 2.50 -15.66
CA ARG A 204 9.65 1.78 -15.32
C ARG A 204 9.77 1.58 -13.80
N GLY A 205 9.42 2.61 -13.02
CA GLY A 205 9.45 2.55 -11.56
C GLY A 205 8.47 1.52 -10.99
N ALA A 206 7.23 1.48 -11.50
CA ALA A 206 6.22 0.52 -11.02
C ALA A 206 6.59 -0.93 -11.38
N VAL A 207 7.08 -1.17 -12.60
CA VAL A 207 7.53 -2.50 -13.02
C VAL A 207 8.72 -2.97 -12.18
N LEU A 208 9.75 -2.12 -12.00
CA LEU A 208 10.90 -2.46 -11.17
C LEU A 208 10.50 -2.70 -9.71
N ALA A 209 9.65 -1.84 -9.15
CA ALA A 209 9.13 -2.01 -7.80
C ALA A 209 8.44 -3.37 -7.62
N LEU A 210 7.67 -3.83 -8.62
CA LEU A 210 6.98 -5.13 -8.61
C LEU A 210 7.95 -6.32 -8.79
N VAL A 211 8.91 -6.20 -9.68
CA VAL A 211 9.83 -7.29 -10.04
C VAL A 211 10.84 -7.59 -8.92
N ILE A 212 11.40 -6.56 -8.28
CA ILE A 212 12.39 -6.72 -7.20
C ILE A 212 11.95 -7.69 -6.09
N PRO A 213 10.78 -7.54 -5.44
CA PRO A 213 10.34 -8.46 -4.41
C PRO A 213 10.07 -9.88 -4.94
N VAL A 214 9.68 -10.03 -6.21
CA VAL A 214 9.51 -11.36 -6.83
C VAL A 214 10.85 -12.06 -7.02
N ILE A 215 11.89 -11.33 -7.45
CA ILE A 215 13.25 -11.87 -7.58
C ILE A 215 13.82 -12.27 -6.22
N LEU A 216 13.56 -11.47 -5.19
CA LEU A 216 14.09 -11.72 -3.84
C LEU A 216 13.30 -12.79 -3.08
N ALA A 217 12.05 -13.09 -3.46
CA ALA A 217 11.16 -14.02 -2.77
C ALA A 217 11.76 -15.41 -2.42
N PRO A 218 12.56 -16.06 -3.29
CA PRO A 218 13.19 -17.34 -2.96
C PRO A 218 14.05 -17.32 -1.70
N LEU A 219 14.60 -16.15 -1.31
CA LEU A 219 15.47 -16.02 -0.13
C LEU A 219 14.74 -16.38 1.16
N TRP A 220 13.42 -16.16 1.24
CA TRP A 220 12.62 -16.45 2.44
C TRP A 220 11.52 -17.49 2.23
N PHE A 221 10.94 -17.60 1.03
CA PHE A 221 9.96 -18.64 0.72
C PHE A 221 10.62 -20.02 0.61
N ARG A 222 11.76 -20.10 -0.09
CA ARG A 222 12.55 -21.32 -0.30
C ARG A 222 11.76 -22.48 -0.93
N ASP A 223 10.72 -22.16 -1.70
CA ASP A 223 9.90 -23.14 -2.41
C ASP A 223 10.06 -23.02 -3.94
N ARG A 224 9.70 -24.10 -4.66
CA ARG A 224 9.81 -24.16 -6.13
C ARG A 224 8.98 -23.10 -6.85
N HIS A 225 7.84 -22.69 -6.28
CA HIS A 225 6.98 -21.68 -6.90
C HIS A 225 7.67 -20.32 -6.90
N SER A 226 8.20 -19.88 -5.75
CA SER A 226 8.96 -18.64 -5.65
C SER A 226 10.19 -18.63 -6.56
N GLN A 227 10.93 -19.74 -6.64
CA GLN A 227 12.09 -19.87 -7.53
C GLN A 227 11.71 -19.75 -9.00
N LEU A 228 10.64 -20.42 -9.42
CA LEU A 228 10.13 -20.33 -10.79
C LEU A 228 9.68 -18.89 -11.13
N MET A 229 8.93 -18.25 -10.24
CA MET A 229 8.47 -16.87 -10.46
C MET A 229 9.65 -15.88 -10.52
N ALA A 230 10.66 -16.05 -9.67
CA ALA A 230 11.88 -15.25 -9.72
C ALA A 230 12.64 -15.44 -11.03
N LEU A 231 12.82 -16.69 -11.49
CA LEU A 231 13.47 -16.99 -12.77
C LEU A 231 12.71 -16.35 -13.94
N LEU A 232 11.39 -16.53 -13.98
CA LEU A 232 10.54 -15.92 -15.02
C LEU A 232 10.65 -14.40 -15.01
N ALA A 233 10.64 -13.77 -13.83
CA ALA A 233 10.77 -12.33 -13.68
C ALA A 233 12.14 -11.79 -14.14
N VAL A 234 13.23 -12.52 -13.84
CA VAL A 234 14.58 -12.19 -14.32
C VAL A 234 14.64 -12.29 -15.85
N VAL A 235 14.19 -13.41 -16.41
CA VAL A 235 14.23 -13.65 -17.86
C VAL A 235 13.36 -12.63 -18.61
N SER A 236 12.11 -12.42 -18.16
CA SER A 236 11.19 -11.48 -18.82
C SER A 236 11.70 -10.05 -18.76
N THR A 237 12.22 -9.61 -17.60
CA THR A 237 12.75 -8.27 -17.43
C THR A 237 14.04 -8.07 -18.22
N GLY A 238 14.91 -9.09 -18.25
CA GLY A 238 16.15 -9.07 -19.05
C GLY A 238 15.86 -8.96 -20.55
N LEU A 239 14.93 -9.75 -21.07
CA LEU A 239 14.48 -9.68 -22.47
C LEU A 239 13.83 -8.33 -22.79
N ALA A 240 12.96 -7.82 -21.91
CA ALA A 240 12.33 -6.52 -22.10
C ALA A 240 13.35 -5.37 -22.08
N PHE A 241 14.35 -5.43 -21.20
CA PHE A 241 15.42 -4.43 -21.15
C PHE A 241 16.29 -4.49 -22.41
N TYR A 242 16.63 -5.68 -22.89
CA TYR A 242 17.37 -5.86 -24.14
C TYR A 242 16.61 -5.30 -25.35
N ALA A 243 15.29 -5.58 -25.45
CA ALA A 243 14.47 -5.14 -26.57
C ALA A 243 14.22 -3.61 -26.61
N VAL A 244 14.30 -2.93 -25.46
CA VAL A 244 13.89 -1.52 -25.32
C VAL A 244 15.06 -0.65 -24.81
N TYR A 245 16.29 -1.15 -24.87
CA TYR A 245 17.47 -0.49 -24.29
C TYR A 245 17.65 0.95 -24.76
N ASP A 246 17.62 1.19 -26.07
CA ASP A 246 17.84 2.52 -26.65
C ASP A 246 16.77 3.52 -26.20
N LEU A 247 15.50 3.10 -26.15
CA LEU A 247 14.39 3.90 -25.66
C LEU A 247 14.52 4.24 -24.16
N ILE A 248 15.07 3.32 -23.36
CA ILE A 248 15.32 3.55 -21.93
C ILE A 248 16.47 4.53 -21.74
N ALA A 249 17.55 4.39 -22.52
CA ALA A 249 18.72 5.26 -22.47
C ALA A 249 18.38 6.70 -22.90
N LEU A 250 17.56 6.86 -23.95
CA LEU A 250 17.14 8.17 -24.47
C LEU A 250 16.20 8.95 -23.53
N ARG A 251 15.38 8.27 -22.72
CA ARG A 251 14.39 8.91 -21.83
C ARG A 251 14.99 9.58 -20.57
N GLY A 252 16.28 9.40 -20.31
CA GLY A 252 16.98 10.03 -19.18
C GLY A 252 16.38 9.74 -17.80
N SER A 253 16.79 10.53 -16.81
CA SER A 253 16.40 10.44 -15.39
C SER A 253 15.05 11.11 -15.06
N SER A 254 14.38 11.72 -16.04
CA SER A 254 13.12 12.46 -15.87
C SER A 254 13.19 13.57 -14.80
N PHE A 255 14.26 14.37 -14.81
CA PHE A 255 14.51 15.48 -13.89
C PHE A 255 14.63 15.13 -12.39
N ARG A 256 14.69 13.83 -12.04
CA ARG A 256 14.74 13.39 -10.64
C ARG A 256 15.94 13.92 -9.86
N PRO A 257 17.18 13.97 -10.39
CA PRO A 257 18.32 14.58 -9.68
C PRO A 257 18.09 16.06 -9.36
N GLU A 258 17.51 16.81 -10.29
CA GLU A 258 17.21 18.23 -10.15
C GLU A 258 16.10 18.46 -9.12
N ILE A 259 15.02 17.67 -9.18
CA ILE A 259 13.93 17.68 -8.19
C ILE A 259 14.47 17.34 -6.81
N PHE A 260 15.34 16.33 -6.70
CA PHE A 260 15.95 15.95 -5.42
C PHE A 260 16.81 17.07 -4.85
N ARG A 261 17.63 17.73 -5.68
CA ARG A 261 18.46 18.87 -5.24
C ARG A 261 17.60 20.04 -4.75
N SER A 262 16.55 20.38 -5.49
CA SER A 262 15.59 21.42 -5.12
C SER A 262 14.88 21.08 -3.81
N THR A 263 14.46 19.81 -3.66
CA THR A 263 13.85 19.30 -2.43
C THR A 263 14.80 19.38 -1.23
N LEU A 264 16.08 19.04 -1.40
CA LEU A 264 17.08 19.17 -0.34
C LEU A 264 17.26 20.62 0.10
N HIS A 265 17.20 21.58 -0.84
CA HIS A 265 17.23 23.00 -0.50
C HIS A 265 16.04 23.39 0.39
N MET A 266 14.82 23.00 0.01
CA MET A 266 13.61 23.24 0.81
C MET A 266 13.72 22.67 2.23
N ILE A 267 14.26 21.43 2.35
CA ILE A 267 14.50 20.80 3.66
C ILE A 267 15.54 21.59 4.46
N SER A 268 16.58 22.11 3.82
CA SER A 268 17.62 22.90 4.49
C SER A 268 17.13 24.24 5.03
N GLU A 269 16.09 24.83 4.42
CA GLU A 269 15.46 26.07 4.87
C GLU A 269 14.58 25.85 6.12
N HIS A 270 13.92 24.69 6.22
CA HIS A 270 13.00 24.36 7.33
C HIS A 270 13.27 22.97 7.93
N PRO A 271 14.48 22.68 8.44
CA PRO A 271 14.89 21.32 8.76
C PRO A 271 14.13 20.70 9.94
N TRP A 272 13.67 21.52 10.88
CA TRP A 272 13.00 21.04 12.10
C TRP A 272 11.48 20.99 11.94
N GLY A 273 10.87 22.13 11.63
CA GLY A 273 9.41 22.23 11.50
C GLY A 273 8.86 21.71 10.17
N GLY A 274 9.69 21.66 9.12
CA GLY A 274 9.17 21.60 7.75
C GLY A 274 8.26 22.79 7.46
N LEU A 275 7.43 22.64 6.43
CA LEU A 275 6.41 23.64 6.07
C LEU A 275 5.12 23.51 6.88
N GLY A 276 4.99 22.46 7.68
CA GLY A 276 3.78 22.08 8.41
C GLY A 276 2.89 21.12 7.60
N LEU A 277 2.17 20.24 8.29
CA LEU A 277 1.30 19.26 7.65
C LEU A 277 0.28 19.91 6.70
N GLY A 278 0.19 19.36 5.49
CA GLY A 278 -0.76 19.81 4.47
C GLY A 278 -0.44 21.19 3.90
N ALA A 279 0.76 21.72 4.15
CA ALA A 279 1.23 22.95 3.53
C ALA A 279 1.30 22.80 2.00
N TYR A 280 0.91 23.84 1.28
CA TYR A 280 1.07 23.87 -0.16
C TYR A 280 2.51 24.24 -0.49
N TYR A 281 3.14 23.44 -1.34
CA TYR A 281 4.47 23.71 -1.86
C TYR A 281 4.59 23.20 -3.30
N LYS A 282 5.56 23.76 -4.03
CA LYS A 282 5.94 23.31 -5.36
C LYS A 282 7.45 23.18 -5.41
N VAL A 283 7.93 22.16 -6.12
CA VAL A 283 9.36 21.95 -6.34
C VAL A 283 9.71 22.56 -7.69
N GLU A 284 10.56 23.59 -7.69
CA GLU A 284 11.07 24.18 -8.92
C GLU A 284 12.34 23.45 -9.36
N ALA A 285 12.33 22.85 -10.55
CA ALA A 285 13.46 22.11 -11.09
C ALA A 285 13.52 22.26 -12.61
N ALA A 286 14.72 22.58 -13.14
CA ALA A 286 14.96 22.76 -14.58
C ALA A 286 13.97 23.74 -15.27
N GLY A 287 13.55 24.80 -14.59
CA GLY A 287 12.60 25.79 -15.11
C GLY A 287 11.14 25.33 -15.14
N MET A 288 10.82 24.17 -14.55
CA MET A 288 9.46 23.65 -14.40
C MET A 288 9.06 23.57 -12.93
N GLN A 289 7.75 23.58 -12.68
CA GLN A 289 7.17 23.36 -11.35
C GLN A 289 6.60 21.94 -11.26
N PHE A 290 6.94 21.24 -10.19
CA PHE A 290 6.43 19.92 -9.83
C PHE A 290 5.61 20.01 -8.55
N ASP A 291 4.48 19.29 -8.51
CA ASP A 291 3.57 19.32 -7.36
C ASP A 291 4.04 18.43 -6.20
N HIS A 292 5.12 17.68 -6.37
CA HIS A 292 5.68 16.83 -5.32
C HIS A 292 7.17 16.51 -5.54
N THR A 293 7.80 15.95 -4.50
CA THR A 293 9.23 15.59 -4.48
C THR A 293 9.55 14.27 -5.19
N HIS A 294 8.52 13.55 -5.67
CA HIS A 294 8.63 12.21 -6.27
C HIS A 294 9.25 11.15 -5.33
N ASN A 295 9.26 11.41 -4.02
CA ASN A 295 9.76 10.49 -3.00
C ASN A 295 9.06 10.76 -1.66
N MET A 296 8.39 9.73 -1.13
CA MET A 296 7.59 9.83 0.10
C MET A 296 8.41 10.33 1.30
N PHE A 297 9.68 9.93 1.42
CA PHE A 297 10.52 10.28 2.57
C PHE A 297 10.95 11.74 2.51
N THR A 298 11.33 12.23 1.32
CA THR A 298 11.66 13.65 1.17
C THR A 298 10.42 14.53 1.24
N HIS A 299 9.25 14.04 0.79
CA HIS A 299 7.97 14.72 1.03
C HIS A 299 7.69 14.85 2.53
N ALA A 300 7.86 13.77 3.30
CA ALA A 300 7.71 13.80 4.76
C ALA A 300 8.68 14.80 5.40
N ALA A 301 9.92 14.92 4.90
CA ALA A 301 10.88 15.90 5.38
C ALA A 301 10.50 17.34 5.02
N VAL A 302 9.95 17.59 3.83
CA VAL A 302 9.48 18.92 3.41
C VAL A 302 8.27 19.35 4.25
N GLU A 303 7.27 18.49 4.41
CA GLU A 303 6.06 18.84 5.17
C GLU A 303 6.30 18.88 6.68
N LEU A 304 6.97 17.87 7.23
CA LEU A 304 7.03 17.63 8.68
C LEU A 304 8.43 17.82 9.27
N GLY A 305 9.41 18.24 8.46
CA GLY A 305 10.81 18.35 8.87
C GLY A 305 11.48 16.99 9.06
N LEU A 306 12.77 17.03 9.40
CA LEU A 306 13.56 15.85 9.75
C LEU A 306 12.93 15.05 10.91
N PRO A 307 12.35 15.65 11.98
CA PRO A 307 11.66 14.87 13.02
C PRO A 307 10.51 14.04 12.46
N GLY A 308 9.65 14.62 11.61
CA GLY A 308 8.54 13.90 11.00
C GLY A 308 9.00 12.78 10.06
N MET A 309 10.03 13.03 9.24
CA MET A 309 10.65 12.01 8.40
C MET A 309 11.22 10.85 9.23
N LEU A 310 11.94 11.14 10.32
CA LEU A 310 12.52 10.12 11.20
C LEU A 310 11.44 9.30 11.90
N LEU A 311 10.34 9.92 12.34
CA LEU A 311 9.18 9.22 12.90
C LEU A 311 8.52 8.32 11.86
N TRP A 312 8.38 8.76 10.61
CA TRP A 312 7.89 7.93 9.52
C TRP A 312 8.82 6.74 9.24
N ILE A 313 10.14 6.96 9.20
CA ILE A 313 11.14 5.89 9.08
C ILE A 313 11.00 4.91 10.24
N ALA A 314 10.81 5.39 11.47
CA ALA A 314 10.60 4.53 12.63
C ALA A 314 9.35 3.65 12.48
N VAL A 315 8.20 4.22 12.05
CA VAL A 315 6.98 3.45 11.73
C VAL A 315 7.29 2.38 10.69
N TRP A 316 8.01 2.73 9.63
CA TRP A 316 8.33 1.82 8.53
C TRP A 316 9.29 0.68 8.95
N LEU A 317 10.29 0.97 9.78
CA LEU A 317 11.23 -0.01 10.31
C LEU A 317 10.61 -0.91 11.38
N PHE A 318 9.75 -0.39 12.26
CA PHE A 318 9.01 -1.23 13.20
C PHE A 318 7.99 -2.12 12.49
N THR A 319 7.42 -1.65 11.38
CA THR A 319 6.61 -2.49 10.48
C THR A 319 7.45 -3.65 9.95
N LEU A 320 8.67 -3.41 9.47
CA LEU A 320 9.60 -4.47 9.06
C LEU A 320 9.96 -5.41 10.21
N ALA A 321 10.24 -4.89 11.41
CA ALA A 321 10.57 -5.70 12.58
C ALA A 321 9.45 -6.69 12.92
N GLU A 322 8.20 -6.27 12.84
CA GLU A 322 7.04 -7.14 13.02
C GLU A 322 6.87 -8.17 11.89
N ILE A 323 7.16 -7.79 10.65
CA ILE A 323 7.20 -8.74 9.53
C ILE A 323 8.27 -9.82 9.77
N VAL A 324 9.48 -9.41 10.15
CA VAL A 324 10.60 -10.33 10.43
C VAL A 324 10.27 -11.27 11.58
N ARG A 325 9.61 -10.78 12.63
CA ARG A 325 9.11 -11.63 13.73
C ARG A 325 8.03 -12.63 13.28
N ALA A 326 7.37 -12.40 12.14
CA ALA A 326 6.39 -13.31 11.54
C ALA A 326 6.92 -14.08 10.30
N ARG A 327 8.24 -14.06 10.04
CA ARG A 327 8.85 -14.60 8.81
C ARG A 327 8.61 -16.08 8.58
N ASP A 328 8.31 -16.84 9.62
CA ASP A 328 8.04 -18.28 9.54
C ASP A 328 6.63 -18.57 9.01
N THR A 329 5.74 -17.56 9.03
CA THR A 329 4.37 -17.66 8.51
C THR A 329 4.31 -17.26 7.04
N VAL A 330 3.44 -17.91 6.26
CA VAL A 330 3.21 -17.54 4.85
C VAL A 330 2.76 -16.08 4.74
N PHE A 331 1.91 -15.62 5.65
CA PHE A 331 1.42 -14.24 5.63
C PHE A 331 2.55 -13.23 5.90
N GLY A 332 3.43 -13.48 6.88
CA GLY A 332 4.61 -12.63 7.11
C GLY A 332 5.53 -12.57 5.90
N LYS A 333 5.76 -13.70 5.22
CA LYS A 333 6.53 -13.74 3.96
C LYS A 333 5.89 -12.92 2.84
N MET A 334 4.56 -12.94 2.72
CA MET A 334 3.82 -12.09 1.77
C MET A 334 3.95 -10.61 2.12
N LEU A 335 3.86 -10.26 3.40
CA LEU A 335 4.04 -8.88 3.86
C LEU A 335 5.47 -8.37 3.64
N LEU A 336 6.49 -9.25 3.69
CA LEU A 336 7.85 -8.87 3.33
C LEU A 336 7.96 -8.48 1.84
N CYS A 337 7.34 -9.25 0.94
CA CYS A 337 7.24 -8.86 -0.47
C CYS A 337 6.56 -7.50 -0.63
N LEU A 338 5.44 -7.30 0.07
CA LEU A 338 4.67 -6.06 0.01
C LEU A 338 5.46 -4.87 0.58
N TRP A 339 6.20 -5.06 1.67
CA TRP A 339 7.02 -4.01 2.27
C TRP A 339 8.17 -3.59 1.34
N ILE A 340 8.84 -4.54 0.68
CA ILE A 340 9.89 -4.24 -0.31
C ILE A 340 9.28 -3.48 -1.50
N TYR A 341 8.17 -3.98 -2.04
CA TYR A 341 7.42 -3.34 -3.11
C TYR A 341 7.06 -1.88 -2.77
N SER A 342 6.40 -1.69 -1.63
CA SER A 342 6.03 -0.40 -1.10
C SER A 342 7.22 0.53 -0.91
N THR A 343 8.33 0.02 -0.38
CA THR A 343 9.56 0.81 -0.23
C THR A 343 10.05 1.33 -1.58
N MET A 344 10.07 0.47 -2.61
CA MET A 344 10.46 0.90 -3.96
C MET A 344 9.47 1.90 -4.56
N ALA A 345 8.17 1.67 -4.44
CA ALA A 345 7.13 2.57 -4.93
C ALA A 345 7.22 3.98 -4.30
N MET A 346 7.48 4.04 -2.99
CA MET A 346 7.69 5.27 -2.23
C MET A 346 8.96 6.02 -2.62
N GLN A 347 9.99 5.33 -3.11
CA GLN A 347 11.22 5.97 -3.58
C GLN A 347 11.11 6.52 -5.01
N PHE A 348 10.21 5.96 -5.83
CA PHE A 348 10.13 6.28 -7.25
C PHE A 348 9.08 7.33 -7.63
N ASP A 349 7.95 7.40 -6.92
CA ASP A 349 6.90 8.37 -7.29
C ASP A 349 5.82 8.63 -6.22
N ALA A 350 5.54 7.69 -5.29
CA ALA A 350 4.47 7.90 -4.32
C ALA A 350 4.86 9.00 -3.32
N ALA A 351 4.18 10.14 -3.37
CA ALA A 351 4.58 11.32 -2.62
C ALA A 351 3.74 11.57 -1.37
N SER A 352 2.42 11.36 -1.38
CA SER A 352 1.57 11.83 -0.28
C SER A 352 1.33 10.78 0.82
N LEU A 353 1.64 11.13 2.07
CA LEU A 353 1.34 10.31 3.25
C LEU A 353 -0.05 10.58 3.83
N THR A 354 -0.48 11.83 3.87
CA THR A 354 -1.57 12.27 4.77
C THR A 354 -2.83 12.70 4.03
N THR A 355 -2.88 12.57 2.70
CA THR A 355 -4.09 12.85 1.93
C THR A 355 -5.18 11.80 2.16
N THR A 356 -6.38 12.10 1.64
CA THR A 356 -7.53 11.17 1.63
C THR A 356 -7.13 9.80 1.06
N PRO A 357 -7.79 8.71 1.47
CA PRO A 357 -7.56 7.38 0.88
C PRO A 357 -7.47 7.46 -0.64
N ARG A 358 -6.29 7.16 -1.18
CA ARG A 358 -5.96 7.14 -2.62
C ARG A 358 -4.97 6.01 -2.87
N ALA A 359 -4.44 5.92 -4.09
CA ALA A 359 -3.48 4.91 -4.48
C ALA A 359 -2.28 4.80 -3.53
N GLU A 360 -1.80 5.92 -2.99
CA GLU A 360 -0.66 5.99 -2.08
C GLU A 360 -0.88 5.16 -0.81
N TRP A 361 -2.12 5.09 -0.31
CA TRP A 361 -2.44 4.28 0.87
C TRP A 361 -2.17 2.79 0.67
N PHE A 362 -2.24 2.28 -0.57
CA PHE A 362 -1.93 0.88 -0.87
C PHE A 362 -0.45 0.56 -0.70
N VAL A 363 0.43 1.56 -0.82
CA VAL A 363 1.88 1.40 -0.67
C VAL A 363 2.41 1.97 0.66
N SER A 364 1.67 2.83 1.35
CA SER A 364 2.04 3.35 2.69
C SER A 364 1.27 2.65 3.82
N TRP A 365 0.00 3.00 4.01
CA TRP A 365 -0.78 2.62 5.19
C TRP A 365 -1.27 1.18 5.17
N LEU A 366 -1.60 0.60 4.02
CA LEU A 366 -2.05 -0.79 3.93
C LEU A 366 -0.99 -1.79 4.44
N PRO A 367 0.31 -1.70 4.05
CA PRO A 367 1.36 -2.53 4.64
C PRO A 367 1.42 -2.43 6.17
N VAL A 368 1.38 -1.21 6.71
CA VAL A 368 1.38 -0.96 8.16
C VAL A 368 0.15 -1.61 8.81
N ALA A 369 -1.01 -1.40 8.23
CA ALA A 369 -2.28 -1.91 8.74
C ALA A 369 -2.33 -3.45 8.73
N LEU A 370 -1.85 -4.10 7.68
CA LEU A 370 -1.78 -5.56 7.60
C LEU A 370 -0.81 -6.16 8.63
N VAL A 371 0.30 -5.47 8.91
CA VAL A 371 1.25 -5.86 9.96
C VAL A 371 0.62 -5.80 11.35
N MET A 372 -0.34 -4.90 11.57
CA MET A 372 -1.06 -4.80 12.84
C MET A 372 -1.99 -5.99 13.10
N LEU A 373 -2.21 -6.90 12.13
CA LEU A 373 -2.92 -8.16 12.31
C LEU A 373 -2.03 -9.29 12.86
N LEU A 374 -0.71 -9.21 12.66
CA LEU A 374 0.24 -10.29 12.96
C LEU A 374 0.15 -10.84 14.39
N PRO A 375 -0.10 -10.03 15.44
CA PRO A 375 -0.16 -10.57 16.80
C PRO A 375 -1.26 -11.62 17.02
N TRP A 376 -2.37 -11.54 16.27
CA TRP A 376 -3.45 -12.53 16.33
C TRP A 376 -3.22 -13.71 15.41
N MET A 377 -2.54 -13.49 14.28
CA MET A 377 -2.21 -14.55 13.32
C MET A 377 -1.13 -15.50 13.84
N ARG A 378 -0.15 -15.01 14.62
CA ARG A 378 0.86 -15.88 15.26
C ARG A 378 0.26 -16.78 16.34
N ALA A 379 -0.61 -16.22 17.19
CA ALA A 379 -1.27 -16.97 18.25
C ALA A 379 -2.11 -18.15 17.73
N GLU A 380 -2.74 -17.99 16.56
CA GLU A 380 -3.48 -19.06 15.87
C GLU A 380 -2.56 -20.23 15.45
N ASN A 381 -1.38 -19.91 14.89
CA ASN A 381 -0.41 -20.92 14.48
C ASN A 381 0.23 -21.64 15.67
N ASP A 382 0.56 -20.93 16.75
CA ASP A 382 1.11 -21.52 17.97
C ASP A 382 0.10 -22.46 18.66
N ALA A 383 -1.19 -22.10 18.64
CA ALA A 383 -2.26 -22.95 19.17
C ALA A 383 -2.45 -24.23 18.35
N CYS A 384 -2.45 -24.13 17.01
CA CYS A 384 -2.53 -25.30 16.14
C CYS A 384 -1.29 -26.21 16.24
N GLY A 385 -0.08 -25.63 16.35
CA GLY A 385 1.17 -26.38 16.50
C GLY A 385 1.24 -27.20 17.79
N LYS A 386 0.66 -26.70 18.89
CA LYS A 386 0.55 -27.43 20.15
C LYS A 386 -0.41 -28.63 20.08
N ILE A 387 -1.49 -28.53 19.29
CA ILE A 387 -2.46 -29.63 19.12
C ILE A 387 -1.89 -30.72 18.21
N SER A 388 -1.06 -30.37 17.22
CA SER A 388 -0.40 -31.37 16.35
C SER A 388 0.77 -32.11 17.00
N GLY A 389 1.29 -31.62 18.13
CA GLY A 389 2.38 -32.26 18.87
C GLY A 389 1.94 -33.13 20.05
N SER A 390 0.62 -33.29 20.26
CA SER A 390 0.04 -34.05 21.38
C SER A 390 -0.64 -35.35 20.96
N THR A 391 -0.27 -35.91 19.81
CA THR A 391 -0.61 -37.25 19.33
C THR A 391 0.67 -37.96 18.95
#